data_AF-A0A328XJ19-F1
#
_entry.id   AF-A0A328XJ19-F1
#
_cell.length_a   1.000
_cell.length_b   1.000
_cell.length_c   1.000
_cell.angle_alpha   90.00
_cell.angle_beta   90.00
_cell.angle_gamma   90.00
#
_symmetry.space_group_name_H-M   'P 1'
#
loop_
_entity.id
_entity.type
_entity.pdbx_description
1 polymer ?
#
loop_
_entity_poly.entity_id
_entity_poly.type
_entity_poly.pdbx_seq_one_letter_code
_entity_poly.pdbx_strand_id
1 'polypeptide(L)'
;MKNQVGAARRYVEQFEQAALHQAAREGLDGYIGGHIHKAGFATGPGVLYCNDGDWVEHCTALMEDSEGRLSLIDWQGRVIDLEPAVEPRPMAEASLAGA
;
A
#
# COMPACT_ATOMS: atom_id res chain seq x y z
N MET A 1 4.61 21.26 18.77
CA MET A 1 3.96 19.93 18.75
C MET A 1 2.88 19.77 17.69
N LYS A 2 1.75 20.53 17.69
CA LYS A 2 0.69 20.36 16.66
C LYS A 2 1.17 20.46 15.20
N ASN A 3 2.09 21.38 14.91
CA ASN A 3 2.65 21.53 13.55
C ASN A 3 3.52 20.34 13.10
N GLN A 4 4.18 19.64 14.04
CA GLN A 4 5.05 18.50 13.73
C GLN A 4 4.22 17.25 13.39
N VAL A 5 3.12 17.01 14.10
CA VAL A 5 2.19 15.91 13.81
C VAL A 5 1.59 16.07 12.41
N GLY A 6 1.18 17.28 12.03
CA GLY A 6 0.68 17.55 10.69
C GLY A 6 1.73 17.38 9.59
N ALA A 7 3.00 17.70 9.86
CA ALA A 7 4.09 17.49 8.91
C ALA A 7 4.39 16.00 8.70
N ALA A 8 4.41 15.22 9.78
CA ALA A 8 4.59 13.77 9.71
C ALA A 8 3.47 13.09 8.92
N ARG A 9 2.20 13.48 9.17
CA ARG A 9 1.06 12.92 8.42
C ARG A 9 1.14 13.22 6.92
N ARG A 10 1.50 14.46 6.56
CA ARG A 10 1.72 14.82 5.15
C ARG A 10 2.84 14.04 4.49
N TYR A 11 3.92 13.75 5.23
CA TYR A 11 5.03 12.96 4.71
C TYR A 11 4.61 11.52 4.41
N VAL A 12 3.85 10.89 5.32
CA VAL A 12 3.26 9.56 5.11
C VAL A 12 2.39 9.56 3.85
N GLU A 13 1.43 10.48 3.77
CA GLU A 13 0.53 10.61 2.61
C GLU A 13 1.32 10.79 1.30
N GLN A 14 2.35 11.64 1.29
CA GLN A 14 3.19 11.85 0.09
C GLN A 14 3.98 10.61 -0.32
N PHE A 15 4.50 9.86 0.64
CA PHE A 15 5.24 8.62 0.36
C PHE A 15 4.32 7.56 -0.25
N GLU A 16 3.15 7.33 0.35
CA GLU A 16 2.14 6.39 -0.15
C GLU A 16 1.74 6.73 -1.59
N GLN A 17 1.45 8.00 -1.87
CA GLN A 17 1.08 8.44 -3.22
C GLN A 17 2.24 8.26 -4.22
N ALA A 18 3.47 8.56 -3.83
CA ALA A 18 4.64 8.36 -4.69
C ALA A 18 4.84 6.86 -5.03
N ALA A 19 4.67 5.98 -4.04
CA ALA A 19 4.78 4.53 -4.23
C ALA A 19 3.68 3.99 -5.17
N LEU A 20 2.43 4.38 -4.94
CA LEU A 20 1.29 4.03 -5.81
C LEU A 20 1.52 4.51 -7.25
N HIS A 21 1.97 5.76 -7.41
CA HIS A 21 2.27 6.32 -8.73
C HIS A 21 3.40 5.55 -9.43
N GLN A 22 4.43 5.13 -8.69
CA GLN A 22 5.54 4.37 -9.27
C GLN A 22 5.09 3.00 -9.77
N ALA A 23 4.37 2.24 -8.94
CA ALA A 23 3.84 0.94 -9.33
C ALA A 23 2.89 1.05 -10.53
N ALA A 24 2.01 2.05 -10.56
CA ALA A 24 1.14 2.31 -11.71
C ALA A 24 1.94 2.60 -12.99
N ARG A 25 2.99 3.44 -12.90
CA ARG A 25 3.86 3.81 -14.03
C ARG A 25 4.62 2.62 -14.60
N GLU A 26 5.01 1.67 -13.74
CA GLU A 26 5.69 0.43 -14.14
C GLU A 26 4.72 -0.68 -14.57
N GLY A 27 3.41 -0.46 -14.45
CA GLY A 27 2.40 -1.43 -14.82
C GLY A 27 2.23 -2.58 -13.81
N LEU A 28 2.76 -2.44 -12.60
CA LEU A 28 2.70 -3.44 -11.52
C LEU A 28 1.34 -3.42 -10.81
N ASP A 29 1.00 -4.52 -10.13
CA ASP A 29 -0.25 -4.65 -9.36
C ASP A 29 -0.15 -4.06 -7.94
N GLY A 30 1.06 -3.80 -7.45
CA GLY A 30 1.25 -3.21 -6.14
C GLY A 30 2.69 -2.83 -5.78
N TYR A 31 2.83 -2.28 -4.57
CA TYR A 31 4.09 -1.87 -3.96
C TYR A 31 4.10 -2.29 -2.49
N ILE A 32 5.09 -3.11 -2.11
CA ILE A 32 5.36 -3.47 -0.71
C ILE A 32 6.52 -2.59 -0.22
N GLY A 33 6.25 -1.79 0.81
CA GLY A 33 7.17 -0.81 1.37
C GLY A 33 7.69 -1.14 2.78
N GLY A 34 8.51 -0.21 3.27
CA GLY A 34 8.91 -0.05 4.66
C GLY A 34 9.17 1.43 4.95
N HIS A 35 10.13 1.72 5.84
CA HIS A 35 10.77 3.05 6.05
C HIS A 35 9.93 4.14 6.73
N ILE A 36 8.62 4.19 6.53
CA ILE A 36 7.79 5.26 7.12
C ILE A 36 7.16 4.88 8.47
N HIS A 37 7.42 3.66 8.94
CA HIS A 37 7.00 3.15 10.26
C HIS A 37 5.47 3.19 10.48
N LYS A 38 4.70 3.14 9.39
CA LYS A 38 3.24 3.20 9.42
C LYS A 38 2.67 1.94 8.78
N ALA A 39 2.28 0.98 9.61
CA ALA A 39 1.59 -0.21 9.12
C ALA A 39 0.26 0.16 8.46
N GLY A 40 -0.04 -0.44 7.31
CA GLY A 40 -1.34 -0.31 6.66
C GLY A 40 -1.35 -0.66 5.18
N PHE A 41 -2.56 -0.65 4.64
CA PHE A 41 -2.83 -0.74 3.20
C PHE A 41 -3.35 0.60 2.66
N ALA A 42 -3.05 0.88 1.40
CA ALA A 42 -3.70 1.93 0.63
C ALA A 42 -3.92 1.44 -0.81
N THR A 43 -4.88 2.04 -1.52
CA THR A 43 -5.21 1.65 -2.89
C THR A 43 -5.15 2.84 -3.83
N GLY A 44 -4.62 2.61 -5.03
CA GLY A 44 -4.79 3.45 -6.19
C GLY A 44 -5.53 2.70 -7.31
N PRO A 45 -5.79 3.33 -8.47
CA PRO A 45 -6.47 2.68 -9.59
C PRO A 45 -5.69 1.45 -10.10
N GLY A 46 -6.16 0.25 -9.75
CA GLY A 46 -5.53 -1.03 -10.08
C GLY A 46 -4.15 -1.23 -9.47
N VAL A 47 -3.87 -0.64 -8.30
CA VAL A 47 -2.59 -0.77 -7.59
C VAL A 47 -2.83 -0.85 -6.09
N LEU A 48 -2.22 -1.83 -5.43
CA LEU A 48 -2.17 -1.97 -3.97
C LEU A 48 -0.87 -1.39 -3.40
N TYR A 49 -0.94 -0.59 -2.35
CA TYR A 49 0.20 -0.26 -1.50
C TYR A 49 0.06 -0.98 -0.16
N CYS A 50 1.14 -1.57 0.31
CA CYS A 50 1.22 -2.27 1.59
C CYS A 50 2.51 -1.90 2.30
N ASN A 51 2.43 -1.70 3.62
CA ASN A 51 3.58 -1.38 4.45
C ASN A 51 3.46 -2.06 5.80
N ASP A 52 4.54 -2.65 6.28
CA ASP A 52 4.68 -3.06 7.66
C ASP A 52 5.19 -1.90 8.53
N GLY A 53 4.82 -1.93 9.80
CA GLY A 53 5.35 -1.07 10.84
C GLY A 53 6.79 -1.46 11.23
N ASP A 54 7.41 -0.62 12.03
CA ASP A 54 8.73 -0.91 12.58
C ASP A 54 8.70 -2.03 13.63
N TRP A 55 9.88 -2.50 14.03
CA TRP A 55 10.07 -3.55 15.04
C TRP A 55 10.41 -3.01 16.42
N VAL A 56 10.12 -1.73 16.67
CA VAL A 56 10.40 -1.04 17.94
C VAL A 56 9.11 -0.74 18.70
N GLU A 57 8.15 -0.12 18.02
CA GLU A 57 6.86 0.29 18.55
C GLU A 57 5.71 -0.59 18.05
N HIS A 58 5.73 -0.99 16.77
CA HIS A 58 4.57 -1.62 16.12
C HIS A 58 4.67 -3.15 16.06
N CYS A 59 5.84 -3.68 15.73
CA CYS A 59 6.14 -5.11 15.56
C CYS A 59 5.10 -5.85 14.71
N THR A 60 4.86 -5.35 13.50
CA THR A 60 3.92 -5.95 12.55
C THR A 60 4.64 -6.63 11.40
N ALA A 61 3.97 -7.56 10.72
CA ALA A 61 4.46 -8.16 9.49
C ALA A 61 3.34 -8.27 8.46
N LEU A 62 3.70 -8.28 7.17
CA LEU A 62 2.82 -8.71 6.09
C LEU A 62 2.84 -10.24 5.98
N MET A 63 1.66 -10.85 5.91
CA MET A 63 1.45 -12.28 5.70
C MET A 63 0.62 -12.49 4.44
N GLU A 64 1.12 -13.31 3.53
CA GLU A 64 0.39 -13.81 2.37
C GLU A 64 -0.16 -15.21 2.68
N ASP A 65 -1.46 -15.43 2.46
CA ASP A 65 -2.08 -16.74 2.60
C ASP A 65 -1.89 -17.63 1.35
N SER A 66 -2.31 -18.90 1.41
CA SER A 66 -2.19 -19.83 0.27
C SER A 66 -3.06 -19.46 -0.94
N GLU A 67 -4.00 -18.53 -0.79
CA GLU A 67 -4.84 -17.99 -1.86
C GLU A 67 -4.25 -16.69 -2.44
N GLY A 68 -3.09 -16.24 -1.94
CA GLY A 68 -2.40 -15.03 -2.40
C GLY A 68 -2.94 -13.74 -1.79
N ARG A 69 -3.77 -13.80 -0.74
CA ARG A 69 -4.28 -12.60 -0.07
C ARG A 69 -3.32 -12.12 1.00
N LEU A 70 -3.09 -10.81 1.03
CA LEU A 70 -2.27 -10.16 2.04
C LEU A 70 -3.08 -9.80 3.29
N SER A 71 -2.40 -9.83 4.43
CA SER A 71 -2.90 -9.35 5.71
C SER A 71 -1.75 -8.77 6.52
N LEU A 72 -2.05 -7.83 7.42
CA LEU A 72 -1.10 -7.38 8.43
C LEU A 72 -1.35 -8.16 9.71
N ILE A 73 -0.27 -8.65 10.30
CA ILE A 73 -0.29 -9.35 11.58
C ILE A 73 0.52 -8.60 12.64
N ASP A 74 0.11 -8.73 13.90
CA ASP A 74 0.91 -8.30 15.06
C ASP A 74 1.97 -9.35 15.45
N TRP A 75 2.80 -9.05 16.44
CA TRP A 75 3.87 -9.93 16.92
C TRP A 75 3.36 -11.23 17.56
N GLN A 76 2.07 -11.31 17.93
CA GLN A 76 1.43 -12.55 18.37
C GLN A 76 0.83 -13.35 17.21
N GLY A 77 0.98 -12.88 15.97
CA GLY A 77 0.42 -13.50 14.77
C GLY A 77 -1.08 -13.24 14.60
N ARG A 78 -1.67 -12.27 15.30
CA ARG A 78 -3.06 -11.89 15.10
C ARG A 78 -3.18 -10.99 13.88
N VAL A 79 -4.17 -11.26 13.04
CA VAL A 79 -4.51 -10.35 11.93
C VAL A 79 -5.07 -9.04 12.50
N ILE A 80 -4.45 -7.93 12.14
CA ILE A 80 -4.83 -6.57 12.54
C ILE A 80 -5.38 -5.72 11.39
N ASP A 81 -5.10 -6.12 10.15
CA ASP A 81 -5.67 -5.49 8.96
C ASP A 81 -5.69 -6.50 7.80
N LEU A 82 -6.62 -6.32 6.87
CA LEU A 82 -6.81 -7.20 5.71
C LEU A 82 -6.59 -6.41 4.42
N GLU A 83 -6.05 -7.07 3.40
CA GLU A 83 -5.96 -6.50 2.07
C GLU A 83 -7.35 -5.97 1.61
N PRO A 84 -7.45 -4.68 1.24
CA PRO A 84 -8.68 -4.10 0.72
C PRO A 84 -8.93 -4.57 -0.71
N ALA A 85 -10.18 -4.53 -1.16
CA ALA A 85 -10.49 -4.69 -2.57
C ALA A 85 -9.83 -3.57 -3.39
N VAL A 86 -9.06 -3.95 -4.41
CA VAL A 86 -8.44 -3.02 -5.34
C VAL A 86 -9.38 -2.80 -6.51
N GLU A 87 -9.81 -1.56 -6.73
CA GLU A 87 -10.57 -1.18 -7.92
C GLU A 87 -9.72 -1.47 -9.18
N PRO A 88 -10.28 -2.13 -10.20
CA PRO A 88 -9.52 -2.48 -11.38
C PRO A 88 -8.97 -1.25 -12.09
N ARG A 89 -7.77 -1.38 -12.68
CA ARG A 89 -7.20 -0.32 -13.52
C ARG A 89 -8.20 -0.01 -14.64
N PRO A 90 -8.55 1.27 -14.88
CA PRO A 90 -9.33 1.62 -16.06
C PRO A 90 -8.61 1.05 -17.27
N MET A 91 -9.30 0.20 -18.04
CA MET A 91 -8.77 -0.22 -19.33
C MET A 91 -8.53 1.06 -20.12
N ALA A 92 -7.28 1.34 -20.48
CA ALA A 92 -7.03 2.35 -21.50
C ALA A 92 -7.92 1.96 -22.68
N GLU A 93 -8.78 2.89 -23.13
CA GLU A 93 -9.56 2.67 -24.35
C GLU A 93 -8.55 2.20 -25.39
N ALA A 94 -8.65 0.93 -25.79
CA ALA A 94 -7.82 0.40 -26.85
C ALA A 94 -8.07 1.36 -28.02
N SER A 95 -7.04 2.11 -28.42
CA SER A 95 -7.11 3.04 -29.51
C SER A 95 -7.48 2.25 -30.77
N LEU A 96 -8.79 2.11 -31.01
CA LEU A 96 -9.36 1.72 -32.29
C LEU A 96 -9.25 2.94 -33.20
N ALA A 97 -8.01 3.36 -33.47
CA ALA A 97 -7.68 4.34 -34.48
C ALA A 97 -6.58 3.72 -35.35
N GLY A 98 -7.00 2.85 -36.27
CA GLY A 98 -6.08 2.20 -37.19
C GLY A 98 -6.69 1.05 -37.99
N ALA A 99 -7.81 1.30 -38.68
CA ALA A 99 -8.22 0.52 -39.87
C ALA A 99 -9.02 1.43 -40.80
#